data_AF-A0A141AX67-F1
#
_entry.id   AF-A0A141AX67-F1
#
_cell.length_a   1.000
_cell.length_b   1.000
_cell.length_c   1.000
_cell.angle_alpha   90.00
_cell.angle_beta   90.00
_cell.angle_gamma   90.00
#
_symmetry.space_group_name_H-M   'P 1'
#
loop_
_entity.id
_entity.type
_entity.pdbx_description
1 polymer ?
#
loop_
_entity_poly.entity_id
_entity_poly.type
_entity_poly.pdbx_seq_one_letter_code
_entity_poly.pdbx_strand_id
1 'polypeptide(L)'
;MVNLLVVFGVVIVGGMFMLFSVPGWFKFCGAILMVGLVFLLSIFLGSQGFSFREKLSPYECGFEPIGGARSAFSLRFFLLGMIFLVFDAEIVLLFPMLGVMFGGVSSVSCVFQGMLFLGILLFGLWYEWSEGSLEWA
;
A
#
# COMPACT_ATOMS: atom_id res chain seq x y z
N MET A 1 10.20 -6.77 16.53
CA MET A 1 10.07 -6.51 15.09
C MET A 1 9.95 -7.79 14.27
N VAL A 2 10.86 -8.76 14.39
CA VAL A 2 10.79 -10.03 13.61
C VAL A 2 9.50 -10.85 13.86
N ASN A 3 9.03 -10.94 15.10
CA ASN A 3 7.73 -11.59 15.40
C ASN A 3 6.53 -10.87 14.78
N LEU A 4 6.59 -9.55 14.59
CA LEU A 4 5.50 -8.80 13.96
C LEU A 4 5.45 -9.12 12.46
N LEU A 5 6.61 -9.17 11.81
CA LEU A 5 6.77 -9.50 10.39
C LEU A 5 6.36 -10.95 10.07
N VAL A 6 6.67 -11.91 10.96
CA VAL A 6 6.22 -13.30 10.83
C VAL A 6 4.70 -13.41 11.02
N VAL A 7 4.12 -12.68 11.98
CA VAL A 7 2.66 -12.61 12.16
C VAL A 7 1.99 -11.99 10.94
N PHE A 8 2.52 -10.89 10.39
CA PHE A 8 2.04 -10.30 9.14
C PHE A 8 2.14 -11.28 7.97
N GLY A 9 3.25 -12.02 7.87
CA GLY A 9 3.45 -13.03 6.85
C GLY A 9 2.46 -14.21 6.90
N VAL A 10 2.22 -14.76 8.09
CA VAL A 10 1.22 -15.82 8.32
C VAL A 10 -0.20 -15.29 8.13
N VAL A 11 -0.49 -14.05 8.55
CA VAL A 11 -1.79 -13.40 8.34
C VAL A 11 -2.03 -13.06 6.87
N ILE A 12 -1.01 -12.71 6.08
CA ILE A 12 -1.16 -12.44 4.65
C ILE A 12 -1.36 -13.74 3.87
N VAL A 13 -0.61 -14.81 4.15
CA VAL A 13 -0.83 -16.10 3.47
C VAL A 13 -2.11 -16.78 3.93
N GLY A 14 -2.39 -16.78 5.24
CA GLY A 14 -3.64 -17.29 5.78
C GLY A 14 -4.85 -16.45 5.35
N GLY A 15 -4.69 -15.13 5.26
CA GLY A 15 -5.69 -14.18 4.78
C GLY A 15 -5.96 -14.30 3.28
N MET A 16 -4.92 -14.47 2.47
CA MET A 16 -5.05 -14.73 1.03
C MET A 16 -5.71 -16.09 0.79
N PHE A 17 -5.34 -17.13 1.54
CA PHE A 17 -6.02 -18.44 1.49
C PHE A 17 -7.50 -18.35 1.94
N MET A 18 -7.81 -17.55 2.96
CA MET A 18 -9.19 -17.29 3.39
C MET A 18 -10.01 -16.48 2.38
N LEU A 19 -9.39 -15.55 1.63
CA LEU A 19 -10.05 -14.79 0.57
C LEU A 19 -10.36 -15.65 -0.66
N PHE A 20 -9.49 -16.60 -1.00
CA PHE A 20 -9.73 -17.60 -2.05
C PHE A 20 -10.68 -18.73 -1.62
N SER A 21 -11.01 -18.82 -0.32
CA SER A 21 -12.04 -19.74 0.16
C SER A 21 -13.43 -19.26 -0.27
N VAL A 22 -14.31 -20.17 -0.68
CA VAL A 22 -15.73 -19.90 -1.01
C VAL A 22 -16.44 -18.97 0.00
N PRO A 23 -16.25 -19.11 1.33
CA PRO A 23 -16.80 -18.17 2.31
C PRO A 23 -16.17 -16.75 2.29
N GLY A 24 -14.94 -16.59 1.81
CA GLY A 24 -14.26 -15.29 1.68
C GLY A 24 -14.87 -14.43 0.57
N TRP A 25 -15.16 -15.03 -0.58
CA TRP A 25 -15.80 -14.34 -1.70
C TRP A 25 -17.19 -13.80 -1.32
N PHE A 26 -17.98 -14.59 -0.57
CA PHE A 26 -19.29 -14.19 -0.09
C PHE A 26 -19.22 -12.95 0.82
N LYS A 27 -18.22 -12.88 1.71
CA LYS A 27 -18.00 -11.72 2.59
C LYS A 27 -17.62 -10.48 1.81
N PHE A 28 -16.76 -10.62 0.80
CA PHE A 28 -16.33 -9.49 -0.04
C PHE A 28 -17.48 -8.93 -0.87
N CYS A 29 -18.26 -9.80 -1.53
CA CYS A 29 -19.47 -9.39 -2.26
C CYS A 29 -20.49 -8.72 -1.32
N GLY A 30 -20.68 -9.25 -0.11
CA GLY A 30 -21.56 -8.65 0.89
C GLY A 30 -21.12 -7.25 1.32
N ALA A 31 -19.81 -7.03 1.50
CA ALA A 31 -19.26 -5.71 1.84
C ALA A 31 -19.49 -4.68 0.72
N ILE A 32 -19.24 -5.06 -0.54
CA ILE A 32 -19.50 -4.20 -1.70
C ILE A 32 -20.98 -3.84 -1.79
N LEU A 33 -21.86 -4.84 -1.59
CA LEU A 33 -23.31 -4.63 -1.62
C LEU A 33 -23.77 -3.68 -0.53
N MET A 34 -23.25 -3.82 0.69
CA MET A 34 -23.55 -2.90 1.80
C MET A 34 -23.13 -1.46 1.50
N VAL A 35 -21.91 -1.24 0.98
CA VAL A 35 -21.44 0.10 0.60
C VAL A 35 -22.32 0.69 -0.50
N GLY A 36 -22.68 -0.11 -1.50
CA GLY A 36 -23.60 0.31 -2.57
C GLY A 36 -24.98 0.71 -2.06
N LEU A 37 -25.56 -0.07 -1.13
CA LEU A 37 -26.84 0.26 -0.51
C LEU A 37 -26.78 1.56 0.29
N VAL A 38 -25.73 1.77 1.10
CA VAL A 38 -25.56 3.01 1.86
C VAL A 38 -25.44 4.21 0.92
N PHE A 39 -24.73 4.07 -0.21
CA PHE A 39 -24.61 5.12 -1.21
C PHE A 39 -25.96 5.45 -1.88
N LEU A 40 -26.75 4.42 -2.25
CA LEU A 40 -28.08 4.61 -2.84
C LEU A 40 -29.06 5.25 -1.86
N LEU A 41 -29.04 4.83 -0.60
CA LEU A 41 -29.83 5.46 0.46
C LEU A 41 -29.41 6.91 0.64
N SER A 42 -28.11 7.20 0.62
CA SER A 42 -27.59 8.57 0.75
C SER A 42 -28.07 9.49 -0.38
N ILE A 43 -28.18 8.98 -1.62
CA ILE A 43 -28.76 9.74 -2.75
C ILE A 43 -30.28 9.90 -2.57
N PHE A 44 -30.98 8.86 -2.13
CA PHE A 44 -32.44 8.89 -1.99
C PHE A 44 -32.90 9.80 -0.84
N LEU A 45 -32.20 9.79 0.29
CA LEU A 45 -32.45 10.68 1.43
C LEU A 45 -31.86 12.09 1.22
N GLY A 46 -30.81 12.21 0.40
CA GLY A 46 -30.16 13.47 0.11
C GLY A 46 -30.99 14.37 -0.79
N SER A 47 -31.70 15.34 -0.21
CA SER A 47 -32.39 16.39 -0.95
C SER A 47 -31.40 17.17 -1.83
N GLN A 48 -31.46 16.94 -3.14
CA GLN A 48 -30.70 17.69 -4.14
C GLN A 48 -31.34 19.08 -4.30
N GLY A 49 -31.12 19.97 -3.34
CA GLY A 49 -31.49 21.37 -3.47
C GLY A 49 -30.74 22.00 -4.65
N PHE A 50 -31.42 22.83 -5.45
CA PHE A 50 -30.88 23.54 -6.60
C PHE A 50 -29.41 23.96 -6.39
N SER A 51 -28.54 23.51 -7.30
CA SER A 51 -27.10 23.67 -7.25
C SER A 51 -26.70 25.12 -7.49
N PHE A 52 -26.82 25.96 -6.47
CA PHE A 52 -26.23 27.30 -6.49
C PHE A 52 -24.71 27.18 -6.70
N ARG A 53 -24.20 27.92 -7.69
CA ARG A 53 -22.80 27.94 -8.16
C ARG A 53 -21.77 27.97 -7.02
N GLU A 54 -22.07 28.68 -5.94
CA GLU A 54 -21.21 28.80 -4.76
C GLU A 54 -21.00 27.48 -4.01
N LYS A 55 -22.01 26.58 -3.95
CA LYS A 55 -21.88 25.25 -3.33
C LYS A 55 -21.08 24.26 -4.17
N LEU A 56 -21.00 24.49 -5.48
CA LEU A 56 -20.23 23.67 -6.42
C LEU A 56 -18.81 24.23 -6.65
N SER A 57 -18.50 25.40 -6.10
CA SER A 57 -17.17 26.01 -6.24
C SER A 57 -16.15 25.31 -5.31
N PRO A 58 -14.88 25.20 -5.72
CA PRO A 58 -13.82 24.65 -4.89
C PRO A 58 -13.71 25.41 -3.57
N TYR A 59 -13.44 24.67 -2.49
CA TYR A 59 -13.46 25.20 -1.13
C TYR A 59 -12.19 26.00 -0.83
N GLU A 60 -12.06 27.19 -1.40
CA GLU A 60 -11.14 28.28 -1.01
C GLU A 60 -11.59 29.60 -1.65
N CYS A 61 -12.68 30.19 -1.12
CA CYS A 61 -13.09 31.56 -1.40
C CYS A 61 -13.28 31.97 -2.88
N GLY A 62 -13.51 31.02 -3.79
CA GLY A 62 -13.69 31.33 -5.22
C GLY A 62 -12.39 31.58 -5.98
N PHE A 63 -11.23 31.20 -5.44
CA PHE A 63 -10.01 31.13 -6.23
C PHE A 63 -10.09 29.96 -7.20
N GLU A 64 -10.00 30.26 -8.51
CA GLU A 64 -9.76 29.24 -9.51
C GLU A 64 -8.43 28.53 -9.21
N PRO A 65 -8.36 27.20 -9.34
CA PRO A 65 -7.15 26.44 -9.01
C PRO A 65 -5.95 27.05 -9.72
N ILE A 66 -4.96 27.46 -8.93
CA ILE A 66 -3.77 28.16 -9.41
C ILE A 66 -2.86 27.12 -10.10
N GLY A 67 -3.09 26.90 -11.39
CA GLY A 67 -2.29 25.99 -12.22
C GLY A 67 -3.14 25.21 -13.23
N GLY A 68 -2.61 25.01 -14.44
CA GLY A 68 -3.22 24.10 -15.40
C GLY A 68 -3.15 22.65 -14.90
N ALA A 69 -4.00 21.77 -15.44
CA ALA A 69 -4.03 20.32 -15.13
C ALA A 69 -2.72 19.55 -15.41
N ARG A 70 -1.66 20.23 -15.85
CA ARG A 70 -0.33 19.71 -16.21
C ARG A 70 0.80 20.40 -15.43
N SER A 71 0.53 20.97 -14.26
CA SER A 71 1.62 21.41 -13.39
C SER A 71 2.47 20.21 -12.98
N ALA A 72 3.80 20.35 -13.09
CA ALA A 72 4.71 19.31 -12.66
C ALA A 72 4.60 19.16 -11.14
N PHE A 73 4.16 17.99 -10.71
CA PHE A 73 4.22 17.59 -9.31
C PHE A 73 5.68 17.43 -8.89
N SER A 74 5.98 17.59 -7.60
CA SER A 74 7.37 17.51 -7.15
C SER A 74 7.93 16.09 -7.37
N LEU A 75 9.13 16.01 -7.94
CA LEU A 75 9.84 14.74 -8.21
C LEU A 75 10.04 13.88 -6.96
N ARG A 76 9.95 14.48 -5.77
CA ARG A 76 10.11 13.82 -4.48
C ARG A 76 9.06 12.72 -4.24
N PHE A 77 7.80 12.99 -4.58
CA PHE A 77 6.75 11.97 -4.43
C PHE A 77 6.90 10.83 -5.43
N PHE A 78 7.49 11.10 -6.60
CA PHE A 78 7.82 10.06 -7.56
C PHE A 78 8.94 9.16 -7.05
N LEU A 79 9.99 9.73 -6.45
CA LEU A 79 11.08 8.96 -5.82
C LEU A 79 10.56 8.07 -4.68
N LEU A 80 9.69 8.60 -3.81
CA LEU A 80 9.04 7.81 -2.75
C LEU A 80 8.24 6.62 -3.32
N GLY A 81 7.50 6.85 -4.41
CA GLY A 81 6.74 5.79 -5.09
C GLY A 81 7.64 4.70 -5.68
N MET A 82 8.77 5.08 -6.29
CA MET A 82 9.74 4.14 -6.84
C MET A 82 10.41 3.31 -5.73
N ILE A 83 10.85 3.95 -4.65
CA ILE A 83 11.45 3.30 -3.49
C ILE A 83 10.46 2.31 -2.86
N PHE A 84 9.19 2.71 -2.69
CA PHE A 84 8.15 1.82 -2.19
C PHE A 84 7.93 0.59 -3.09
N LEU A 85 7.90 0.78 -4.41
CA LEU A 85 7.73 -0.32 -5.37
C LEU A 85 8.87 -1.34 -5.25
N VAL A 86 10.11 -0.87 -5.16
CA VAL A 86 11.29 -1.71 -4.99
C VAL A 86 11.22 -2.49 -3.68
N PHE A 87 10.94 -1.83 -2.55
CA PHE A 87 10.80 -2.51 -1.25
C PHE A 87 9.64 -3.51 -1.20
N ASP A 88 8.52 -3.23 -1.87
CA ASP A 88 7.39 -4.16 -1.94
C ASP A 88 7.78 -5.44 -2.72
N ALA A 89 8.46 -5.28 -3.86
CA ALA A 89 8.97 -6.41 -4.63
C ALA A 89 9.99 -7.25 -3.85
N GLU A 90 10.82 -6.62 -3.02
CA GLU A 90 11.81 -7.31 -2.18
C GLU A 90 11.15 -8.13 -1.06
N ILE A 91 10.11 -7.60 -0.41
CA ILE A 91 9.38 -8.32 0.64
C ILE A 91 8.71 -9.58 0.07
N VAL A 92 8.16 -9.49 -1.14
CA VAL A 92 7.57 -10.65 -1.84
C VAL A 92 8.61 -11.76 -2.05
N LEU A 93 9.87 -11.41 -2.34
CA LEU A 93 10.96 -12.39 -2.50
C LEU A 93 11.48 -12.94 -1.16
N LEU A 94 11.50 -12.14 -0.10
CA LEU A 94 11.88 -12.59 1.24
C LEU A 94 10.86 -13.56 1.86
N PHE A 95 9.59 -13.42 1.51
CA PHE A 95 8.52 -14.21 2.09
C PHE A 95 8.66 -15.75 1.91
N PRO A 96 8.85 -16.30 0.70
CA PRO A 96 9.05 -17.74 0.51
C PRO A 96 10.32 -18.25 1.18
N MET A 97 11.37 -17.42 1.26
CA MET A 97 12.61 -17.77 1.92
C MET A 97 12.41 -18.01 3.44
N LEU A 98 11.65 -17.13 4.11
CA LEU A 98 11.28 -17.33 5.50
C LEU A 98 10.47 -18.61 5.69
N GLY A 99 9.54 -18.91 4.77
CA GLY A 99 8.77 -20.17 4.79
C GLY A 99 9.66 -21.42 4.80
N VAL A 100 10.73 -21.45 4.00
CA VAL A 100 11.70 -22.56 3.97
C VAL A 100 12.50 -22.64 5.27
N MET A 101 12.91 -21.50 5.84
CA MET A 101 13.66 -21.45 7.10
C MET A 101 12.85 -22.00 8.28
N PHE A 102 11.56 -21.65 8.38
CA PHE A 102 10.67 -22.12 9.44
C PHE A 102 10.12 -23.55 9.20
N GLY A 103 10.13 -24.01 7.95
CA GLY A 103 9.65 -25.35 7.55
C GLY A 103 10.59 -26.52 7.91
N GLY A 104 11.68 -26.27 8.63
CA GLY A 104 12.60 -27.32 9.10
C GLY A 104 13.63 -27.80 8.07
N VAL A 105 13.65 -27.22 6.87
CA VAL A 105 14.63 -27.50 5.79
C VAL A 105 15.69 -26.38 5.74
N SER A 106 16.14 -25.91 6.90
CA SER A 106 17.10 -24.81 6.98
C SER A 106 18.54 -25.32 6.89
N SER A 107 19.11 -25.24 5.69
CA SER A 107 20.58 -25.36 5.53
C SER A 107 21.26 -24.06 5.94
N VAL A 108 22.44 -24.13 6.54
CA VAL A 108 23.27 -22.95 6.90
C VAL A 108 23.49 -22.04 5.68
N SER A 109 23.61 -22.63 4.49
CA SER A 109 23.72 -21.93 3.20
C SER A 109 22.50 -21.07 2.88
N CYS A 110 21.29 -21.54 3.17
CA CYS A 110 20.06 -20.79 2.94
C CYS A 110 20.03 -19.54 3.82
N VAL A 111 20.32 -19.70 5.12
CA VAL A 111 20.39 -18.56 6.06
C VAL A 111 21.42 -17.52 5.60
N PHE A 112 22.61 -17.98 5.19
CA PHE A 112 23.67 -17.11 4.71
C PHE A 112 23.26 -16.31 3.46
N GLN A 113 22.61 -16.96 2.51
CA GLN A 113 22.11 -16.30 1.29
C GLN A 113 21.05 -15.22 1.61
N GLY A 114 20.21 -15.44 2.63
CA GLY A 114 19.21 -14.46 3.06
C GLY A 114 19.81 -13.26 3.75
N MET A 115 20.82 -13.50 4.58
CA MET A 115 21.56 -12.43 5.23
C MET A 115 22.36 -11.59 4.21
N LEU A 116 22.96 -12.23 3.20
CA LEU A 116 23.60 -11.52 2.09
C LEU A 116 22.59 -10.69 1.29
N PHE A 117 21.44 -11.26 0.95
CA PHE A 117 20.38 -10.55 0.24
C PHE A 117 19.92 -9.32 1.03
N LEU A 118 19.57 -9.49 2.31
CA LEU A 118 19.21 -8.37 3.20
C LEU A 118 20.33 -7.32 3.33
N GLY A 119 21.60 -7.75 3.38
CA GLY A 119 22.74 -6.85 3.46
C GLY A 119 22.86 -5.92 2.24
N ILE A 120 22.63 -6.45 1.04
CA ILE A 120 22.62 -5.66 -0.21
C ILE A 120 21.48 -4.64 -0.19
N LEU A 121 20.30 -5.03 0.29
CA LEU A 121 19.13 -4.15 0.37
C LEU A 121 19.33 -2.99 1.34
N LEU A 122 19.84 -3.28 2.54
CA LEU A 122 20.14 -2.25 3.53
C LEU A 122 21.21 -1.28 3.04
N PHE A 123 22.20 -1.78 2.28
CA PHE A 123 23.23 -0.92 1.70
C PHE A 123 22.66 0.02 0.62
N GLY A 124 21.77 -0.49 -0.25
CA GLY A 124 21.09 0.33 -1.25
C GLY A 124 20.24 1.44 -0.60
N LEU A 125 19.49 1.10 0.46
CA LEU A 125 18.72 2.09 1.22
C LEU A 125 19.62 3.13 1.89
N TRP A 126 20.73 2.69 2.48
CA TRP A 126 21.67 3.58 3.15
C TRP A 126 22.31 4.58 2.17
N TYR A 127 22.65 4.13 0.96
CA TYR A 127 23.15 4.99 -0.10
C TYR A 127 22.12 6.06 -0.49
N GLU A 128 20.87 5.67 -0.74
CA GLU A 128 19.80 6.60 -1.11
C GLU A 128 19.49 7.61 0.01
N TRP A 129 19.56 7.19 1.28
CA TRP A 129 19.44 8.10 2.41
C TRP A 129 20.59 9.12 2.41
N SER A 130 21.83 8.67 2.20
CA SER A 130 22.98 9.59 2.20
C SER A 130 22.90 10.69 1.13
N GLU A 131 22.19 10.45 0.02
CA GLU A 131 21.96 11.42 -1.05
C GLU A 131 20.84 12.43 -0.71
N GLY A 132 20.15 12.26 0.42
CA GLY A 132 19.15 13.21 0.92
C GLY A 132 17.84 13.22 0.13
N SER A 133 17.59 12.21 -0.72
CA SER A 133 16.35 12.08 -1.51
C SER A 133 15.10 11.91 -0.63
N LEU A 134 15.30 11.49 0.62
CA LEU A 134 14.28 11.26 1.64
C LEU A 134 14.10 12.41 2.64
N GLU A 135 14.93 13.46 2.61
CA GLU A 135 14.85 14.53 3.61
C GLU A 135 13.76 15.56 3.28
N TRP A 136 12.90 15.78 4.27
CA TRP A 136 11.80 16.75 4.25
C TRP A 136 12.17 18.03 5.03
N ALA A 137 13.05 18.85 4.46
CA ALA A 137 13.32 20.22 4.94
C ALA A 137 13.12 21.22 3.80
#